data_AF-A0A850JJW8-F1
#
_entry.id   AF-A0A850JJW8-F1
#
_cell.length_a   1.000
_cell.length_b   1.000
_cell.length_c   1.000
_cell.angle_alpha   90.00
_cell.angle_beta   90.00
_cell.angle_gamma   90.00
#
_symmetry.space_group_name_H-M   'P 1'
#
loop_
_entity.id
_entity.type
_entity.pdbx_description
1 polymer ?
#
loop_
_entity_poly.entity_id
_entity_poly.type
_entity_poly.pdbx_seq_one_letter_code
_entity_poly.pdbx_strand_id
1 'polypeptide(L)'
;MFIAATGETTGKLLILVSFGAQFFCGMSSVTANSRMIYAFSRDGALPFSSFWHRINKRSRTPTNAIWLAAGGAFVLALPAIWNITAYLAVTSVAVIGLYIAYVIPTFLRLRQGDDFKAGPWNLGRWSKPIGTLAVIWVLFVSVVFMLPPANPITKDSFNYSPIAILVVLGGAGLWWVLSARKWFKGPKVQGSAEELAAIEKELQSLG
;
A
#
# COMPACT_ATOMS: atom_id res chain seq x y z
N MET A 1 23.18 0.75 -19.21
CA MET A 1 22.79 -0.59 -19.71
C MET A 1 22.23 -0.51 -21.14
N PHE A 2 21.09 0.16 -21.40
CA PHE A 2 20.51 0.20 -22.75
C PHE A 2 21.43 0.78 -23.84
N ILE A 3 22.07 1.92 -23.59
CA ILE A 3 23.03 2.52 -24.53
C ILE A 3 24.19 1.57 -24.85
N ALA A 4 24.69 0.86 -23.84
CA ALA A 4 25.79 -0.09 -24.00
C ALA A 4 25.38 -1.38 -24.75
N ALA A 5 24.09 -1.71 -24.77
CA ALA A 5 23.58 -2.95 -25.37
C ALA A 5 23.06 -2.77 -26.81
N THR A 6 22.47 -1.62 -27.14
CA THR A 6 21.75 -1.42 -28.42
C THR A 6 22.24 -0.23 -29.25
N GLY A 7 23.29 0.46 -28.81
CA GLY A 7 23.81 1.66 -29.44
C GLY A 7 23.13 2.95 -28.98
N GLU A 8 23.72 4.09 -29.31
CA GLU A 8 23.36 5.39 -28.73
C GLU A 8 21.94 5.84 -29.08
N THR A 9 21.53 5.72 -30.35
CA THR A 9 20.20 6.17 -30.82
C THR A 9 19.07 5.33 -30.21
N THR A 10 19.14 4.01 -30.32
CA THR A 10 18.14 3.09 -29.78
C THR A 10 18.14 3.13 -28.25
N GLY A 11 19.31 3.22 -27.62
CA GLY A 11 19.43 3.33 -26.17
C GLY A 11 18.75 4.59 -25.61
N LYS A 12 18.93 5.75 -26.25
CA LYS A 12 18.25 7.00 -25.86
C LYS A 12 16.72 6.90 -26.03
N LEU A 13 16.23 6.28 -27.10
CA LEU A 13 14.80 6.08 -27.33
C LEU A 13 14.17 5.18 -26.25
N LEU A 14 14.85 4.09 -25.87
CA LEU A 14 14.38 3.21 -24.79
C LEU A 14 14.34 3.91 -23.43
N ILE A 15 15.30 4.78 -23.14
CA ILE A 15 15.30 5.60 -21.92
C ILE A 15 14.11 6.57 -21.93
N LEU A 16 13.82 7.22 -23.06
CA LEU A 16 12.67 8.11 -23.20
C LEU A 16 11.35 7.38 -22.95
N VAL A 17 11.17 6.19 -23.53
CA VAL A 17 9.99 5.34 -23.30
C VAL A 17 9.88 4.95 -21.83
N SER A 18 10.98 4.55 -21.20
CA SER A 18 11.02 4.19 -19.78
C SER A 18 10.63 5.37 -18.88
N PHE A 19 11.12 6.57 -19.20
CA PHE A 19 10.75 7.79 -18.49
C PHE A 19 9.25 8.09 -18.61
N GLY A 20 8.69 8.01 -19.82
CA GLY A 20 7.25 8.16 -20.04
C GLY A 20 6.42 7.15 -19.25
N ALA A 21 6.81 5.86 -19.27
CA ALA A 21 6.14 4.82 -18.52
C ALA A 21 6.15 5.08 -17.00
N GLN A 22 7.28 5.51 -16.45
CA GLN A 22 7.38 5.85 -15.03
C GLN A 22 6.54 7.07 -14.64
N PHE A 23 6.45 8.07 -15.52
CA PHE A 23 5.59 9.23 -15.29
C PHE A 23 4.12 8.83 -15.18
N PHE A 24 3.61 8.01 -16.11
CA PHE A 24 2.22 7.50 -16.04
C PHE A 24 1.98 6.60 -14.84
N CYS A 25 2.93 5.73 -14.50
CA CYS A 25 2.85 4.88 -13.30
C CYS A 25 2.76 5.73 -12.02
N GLY A 26 3.59 6.77 -11.91
CA GLY A 26 3.57 7.72 -10.79
C GLY A 26 2.24 8.44 -10.65
N MET A 27 1.68 8.97 -11.76
CA MET A 27 0.37 9.63 -11.75
C MET A 27 -0.77 8.69 -11.31
N SER A 28 -0.76 7.44 -11.80
CA SER A 28 -1.73 6.41 -11.38
C SER A 28 -1.61 6.11 -9.88
N SER A 29 -0.38 5.94 -9.40
CA SER A 29 -0.09 5.65 -7.99
C SER A 29 -0.54 6.78 -7.06
N VAL A 30 -0.27 8.04 -7.41
CA VAL A 30 -0.74 9.21 -6.64
C VAL A 30 -2.26 9.28 -6.61
N THR A 31 -2.91 8.99 -7.73
CA THR A 31 -4.37 8.97 -7.83
C THR A 31 -4.97 7.91 -6.91
N ALA A 32 -4.46 6.68 -6.96
CA ALA A 32 -4.90 5.59 -6.09
C ALA A 32 -4.66 5.91 -4.61
N ASN A 33 -3.48 6.42 -4.27
CA ASN A 33 -3.12 6.75 -2.89
C ASN A 33 -4.01 7.87 -2.31
N SER A 34 -4.27 8.93 -3.08
CA SER A 34 -5.16 10.02 -2.64
C SER A 34 -6.59 9.56 -2.35
N ARG A 35 -7.10 8.57 -3.11
CA ARG A 35 -8.43 7.99 -2.90
C ARG A 35 -8.47 7.16 -1.62
N MET A 36 -7.42 6.40 -1.34
CA MET A 36 -7.27 5.67 -0.07
C MET A 36 -7.20 6.64 1.12
N ILE A 37 -6.37 7.67 1.05
CA ILE A 37 -6.26 8.70 2.09
C ILE A 37 -7.63 9.37 2.33
N TYR A 38 -8.34 9.73 1.26
CA TYR A 38 -9.68 10.30 1.36
C TYR A 38 -10.66 9.34 2.06
N ALA A 39 -10.68 8.06 1.66
CA ALA A 39 -11.57 7.06 2.27
C ALA A 39 -11.27 6.86 3.77
N PHE A 40 -10.00 6.70 4.13
CA PHE A 40 -9.58 6.61 5.53
C PHE A 40 -9.90 7.89 6.32
N SER A 41 -9.72 9.07 5.72
CA SER A 41 -10.07 10.33 6.36
C SER A 41 -11.58 10.48 6.56
N ARG A 42 -12.39 10.07 5.59
CA ARG A 42 -13.86 10.07 5.67
C ARG A 42 -14.35 9.20 6.82
N ASP A 43 -13.72 8.04 6.99
CA ASP A 43 -14.03 7.11 8.07
C ASP A 43 -13.46 7.58 9.42
N GLY A 44 -12.76 8.72 9.43
CA GLY A 44 -12.19 9.33 10.63
C GLY A 44 -10.99 8.54 11.15
N ALA A 45 -10.24 7.86 10.27
CA ALA A 45 -9.06 7.05 10.61
C ALA A 45 -7.75 7.85 10.64
N LEU A 46 -7.73 9.07 10.09
CA LEU A 46 -6.53 9.91 10.04
C LEU A 46 -6.62 11.11 11.00
N PRO A 47 -5.49 11.54 11.58
CA PRO A 47 -5.46 12.78 12.36
C PRO A 47 -5.76 13.95 11.42
N PHE A 48 -6.54 14.94 11.89
CA PHE A 48 -7.07 16.01 11.04
C PHE A 48 -7.89 15.50 9.85
N SER A 49 -8.59 14.36 10.01
CA SER A 49 -9.51 13.79 9.03
C SER A 49 -10.43 14.83 8.37
N SER A 50 -10.89 15.83 9.13
CA SER A 50 -11.72 16.95 8.66
C SER A 50 -11.10 17.76 7.52
N PHE A 51 -9.76 17.87 7.48
CA PHE A 51 -9.01 18.58 6.46
C PHE A 51 -8.75 17.72 5.22
N TRP A 52 -8.38 16.45 5.43
CA TRP A 52 -7.98 15.54 4.36
C TRP A 52 -9.15 15.01 3.52
N HIS A 53 -10.34 14.86 4.12
CA HIS A 53 -11.54 14.44 3.39
C HIS A 53 -12.24 15.58 2.61
N ARG A 54 -11.67 16.79 2.57
CA ARG A 54 -12.30 17.90 1.84
C ARG A 54 -12.13 17.73 0.32
N ILE A 55 -13.24 17.70 -0.41
CA ILE A 55 -13.26 17.66 -1.87
C ILE A 55 -13.32 19.09 -2.44
N ASN A 56 -12.50 19.37 -3.44
CA ASN A 56 -12.56 20.61 -4.18
C ASN A 56 -13.77 20.61 -5.12
N LYS A 57 -14.63 21.64 -5.02
CA LYS A 57 -15.87 21.77 -5.81
C LYS A 57 -15.64 21.88 -7.32
N ARG A 58 -14.50 22.43 -7.75
CA ARG A 58 -14.17 22.64 -9.18
C ARG A 58 -13.64 21.38 -9.83
N SER A 59 -12.65 20.74 -9.22
CA SER A 59 -12.02 19.53 -9.78
C SER A 59 -12.73 18.23 -9.38
N ARG A 60 -13.63 18.27 -8.38
CA ARG A 60 -14.26 17.09 -7.76
C ARG A 60 -13.26 16.06 -7.24
N THR A 61 -12.04 16.50 -6.92
CA THR A 61 -10.96 15.67 -6.38
C THR A 61 -10.57 16.07 -4.97
N PRO A 62 -10.06 15.14 -4.13
CA PRO A 62 -9.57 15.45 -2.79
C PRO A 62 -8.17 16.08 -2.86
N THR A 63 -8.08 17.35 -3.24
CA THR A 63 -6.80 18.05 -3.50
C THR A 63 -5.83 18.00 -2.30
N ASN A 64 -6.34 18.10 -1.07
CA ASN A 64 -5.51 18.03 0.13
C ASN A 64 -4.87 16.65 0.30
N ALA A 65 -5.61 15.57 -0.01
CA ALA A 65 -5.09 14.20 0.03
C ALA A 65 -4.04 13.95 -1.06
N ILE A 66 -4.18 14.59 -2.23
CA ILE A 66 -3.19 14.53 -3.32
C ILE A 66 -1.87 15.18 -2.88
N TRP A 67 -1.93 16.37 -2.28
CA TRP A 67 -0.73 17.03 -1.76
C TRP A 67 -0.07 16.25 -0.62
N LEU A 68 -0.86 15.64 0.26
CA LEU A 68 -0.32 14.75 1.30
C LEU A 68 0.40 13.55 0.69
N ALA A 69 -0.21 12.90 -0.31
CA ALA A 69 0.39 11.76 -1.01
C ALA A 69 1.70 12.15 -1.71
N ALA A 70 1.68 13.25 -2.48
CA ALA A 70 2.84 13.72 -3.23
C ALA A 70 3.97 14.21 -2.32
N GLY A 71 3.64 15.02 -1.30
CA GLY A 71 4.60 15.52 -0.32
C GLY A 71 5.19 14.41 0.53
N GLY A 72 4.37 13.45 0.99
CA GLY A 72 4.84 12.28 1.73
C GLY A 72 5.80 11.41 0.91
N ALA A 73 5.46 11.14 -0.35
CA ALA A 73 6.35 10.41 -1.26
C ALA A 73 7.66 11.16 -1.51
N PHE A 74 7.62 12.49 -1.67
CA PHE A 74 8.81 13.32 -1.84
C PHE A 74 9.72 13.25 -0.61
N VAL A 75 9.18 13.39 0.59
CA VAL A 75 9.95 13.31 1.85
C VAL A 75 10.58 11.92 2.02
N LEU A 76 9.84 10.85 1.71
CA LEU A 76 10.36 9.49 1.77
C LEU A 76 11.46 9.22 0.72
N ALA A 77 11.47 9.96 -0.38
CA ALA A 77 12.50 9.87 -1.41
C ALA A 77 13.76 10.69 -1.09
N LEU A 78 13.72 11.67 -0.17
CA LEU A 78 14.88 12.51 0.16
C LEU A 78 16.14 11.72 0.58
N PRO A 79 16.06 10.66 1.42
CA PRO A 79 17.23 9.90 1.82
C PRO A 79 17.97 9.25 0.64
N ALA A 80 17.26 8.93 -0.45
CA ALA A 80 17.85 8.33 -1.65
C ALA A 80 18.86 9.25 -2.37
N ILE A 81 18.81 10.56 -2.11
CA ILE A 81 19.73 11.53 -2.71
C ILE A 81 21.14 11.39 -2.12
N TRP A 82 21.26 10.93 -0.87
CA TRP A 82 22.53 10.94 -0.14
C TRP A 82 23.37 9.69 -0.37
N ASN A 83 22.77 8.49 -0.29
CA ASN A 83 23.46 7.25 -0.60
C ASN A 83 22.54 6.20 -1.26
N ILE A 84 23.17 5.31 -2.03
CA ILE A 84 22.48 4.21 -2.71
C ILE A 84 21.87 3.21 -1.71
N THR A 85 22.49 3.04 -0.54
CA THR A 85 22.02 2.14 0.52
C THR A 85 20.67 2.59 1.07
N ALA A 86 20.46 3.89 1.27
CA ALA A 86 19.18 4.44 1.72
C ALA A 86 18.11 4.29 0.63
N TYR A 87 18.46 4.49 -0.66
CA TYR A 87 17.54 4.21 -1.75
C TYR A 87 17.07 2.74 -1.72
N LEU A 88 18.00 1.79 -1.65
CA LEU A 88 17.69 0.36 -1.60
C LEU A 88 16.88 -0.01 -0.35
N ALA A 89 17.16 0.61 0.80
CA ALA A 89 16.39 0.41 2.01
C ALA A 89 14.95 0.93 1.87
N VAL A 90 14.75 2.15 1.33
CA VAL A 90 13.40 2.72 1.12
C VAL A 90 12.58 1.85 0.17
N THR A 91 13.16 1.43 -0.96
CA THR A 91 12.46 0.55 -1.91
C THR A 91 12.09 -0.79 -1.28
N SER A 92 12.99 -1.40 -0.53
CA SER A 92 12.75 -2.68 0.15
C SER A 92 11.66 -2.58 1.21
N VAL A 93 11.63 -1.49 1.99
CA VAL A 93 10.57 -1.21 2.97
C VAL A 93 9.22 -1.03 2.27
N ALA A 94 9.17 -0.35 1.14
CA ALA A 94 7.93 -0.19 0.37
C ALA A 94 7.37 -1.54 -0.11
N VAL A 95 8.24 -2.43 -0.62
CA VAL A 95 7.86 -3.78 -1.07
C VAL A 95 7.39 -4.64 0.09
N ILE A 96 8.15 -4.70 1.18
CA ILE A 96 7.79 -5.52 2.35
C ILE A 96 6.52 -4.96 3.00
N GLY A 97 6.38 -3.65 3.12
CA GLY A 97 5.19 -3.00 3.65
C GLY A 97 3.94 -3.33 2.83
N LEU A 98 4.04 -3.34 1.51
CA LEU A 98 2.95 -3.76 0.61
C LEU A 98 2.58 -5.24 0.83
N TYR A 99 3.58 -6.12 0.93
CA TYR A 99 3.32 -7.54 1.18
C TYR A 99 2.65 -7.78 2.53
N ILE A 100 3.09 -7.08 3.58
CA ILE A 100 2.45 -7.13 4.89
C ILE A 100 1.00 -6.63 4.80
N ALA A 101 0.75 -5.51 4.10
CA ALA A 101 -0.60 -4.99 3.92
C ALA A 101 -1.53 -5.98 3.19
N TYR A 102 -1.01 -6.75 2.22
CA TYR A 102 -1.77 -7.76 1.49
C TYR A 102 -1.98 -9.06 2.27
N VAL A 103 -1.02 -9.46 3.10
CA VAL A 103 -1.11 -10.72 3.85
C VAL A 103 -2.02 -10.60 5.09
N ILE A 104 -2.14 -9.41 5.68
CA ILE A 104 -3.00 -9.17 6.85
C ILE A 104 -4.46 -9.61 6.60
N PRO A 105 -5.18 -9.15 5.57
CA PRO A 105 -6.56 -9.59 5.33
C PRO A 105 -6.65 -11.09 5.02
N THR A 106 -5.68 -11.66 4.31
CA THR A 106 -5.61 -13.11 4.06
C THR A 106 -5.46 -13.89 5.36
N PHE A 107 -4.56 -13.45 6.26
CA PHE A 107 -4.35 -14.07 7.56
C PHE A 107 -5.59 -13.93 8.46
N LEU A 108 -6.20 -12.75 8.52
CA LEU A 108 -7.45 -12.53 9.26
C LEU A 108 -8.58 -13.41 8.73
N ARG A 109 -8.66 -13.59 7.40
CA ARG A 109 -9.62 -14.52 6.79
C ARG A 109 -9.40 -15.96 7.21
N LEU A 110 -8.14 -16.43 7.26
CA LEU A 110 -7.81 -17.77 7.74
C LEU A 110 -8.15 -17.94 9.22
N ARG A 111 -7.91 -16.90 10.04
CA ARG A 111 -8.21 -16.91 11.47
C ARG A 111 -9.71 -16.95 11.77
N GLN A 112 -10.53 -16.30 10.94
CA GLN A 112 -11.98 -16.33 11.07
C GLN A 112 -12.59 -17.70 10.70
N GLY A 113 -11.84 -18.56 9.99
CA GLY A 113 -12.25 -19.94 9.74
C GLY A 113 -13.61 -20.05 9.06
N ASP A 114 -14.51 -20.79 9.70
CA ASP A 114 -15.85 -21.12 9.18
C ASP A 114 -16.90 -20.05 9.52
N ASP A 115 -16.59 -19.10 10.41
CA ASP A 115 -17.42 -17.88 10.63
C ASP A 115 -17.34 -16.90 9.44
N PHE A 116 -16.51 -17.26 8.46
CA PHE A 116 -16.40 -16.74 7.10
C PHE A 116 -17.73 -16.63 6.32
N LYS A 117 -18.45 -15.49 6.32
CA LYS A 117 -19.53 -15.28 5.33
C LYS A 117 -18.99 -15.10 3.91
N ALA A 118 -19.04 -16.15 3.10
CA ALA A 118 -18.57 -16.14 1.71
C ALA A 118 -19.39 -15.15 0.85
N GLY A 119 -18.69 -14.35 0.05
CA GLY A 119 -19.34 -13.49 -0.96
C GLY A 119 -19.78 -14.29 -2.19
N PRO A 120 -20.41 -13.61 -3.19
CA PRO A 120 -20.91 -14.24 -4.42
C PRO A 120 -19.84 -15.04 -5.17
N TRP A 121 -18.58 -14.61 -5.07
CA TRP A 121 -17.43 -15.33 -5.55
C TRP A 121 -16.57 -15.85 -4.38
N ASN A 122 -16.23 -17.13 -4.40
CA ASN A 122 -15.35 -17.75 -3.43
C ASN A 122 -14.52 -18.89 -4.05
N LEU A 123 -13.34 -19.15 -3.50
CA LEU A 123 -12.49 -20.28 -3.92
C LEU A 123 -12.93 -21.63 -3.31
N GLY A 124 -14.07 -21.66 -2.59
CA GLY A 124 -14.55 -22.81 -1.85
C GLY A 124 -13.47 -23.44 -0.97
N ARG A 125 -13.28 -24.76 -1.14
CA ARG A 125 -12.31 -25.58 -0.40
C ARG A 125 -10.85 -25.13 -0.59
N TRP A 126 -10.53 -24.45 -1.68
CA TRP A 126 -9.17 -23.99 -1.99
C TRP A 126 -8.78 -22.71 -1.26
N SER A 127 -9.74 -22.01 -0.64
CA SER A 127 -9.48 -20.75 0.07
C SER A 127 -8.47 -20.92 1.21
N LYS A 128 -8.60 -21.98 2.03
CA LYS A 128 -7.71 -22.27 3.16
C LYS A 128 -6.27 -22.64 2.73
N PRO A 129 -6.05 -23.63 1.83
CA PRO A 129 -4.69 -24.00 1.42
C PRO A 129 -3.97 -22.88 0.65
N ILE A 130 -4.65 -22.20 -0.28
CA ILE A 130 -4.04 -21.09 -1.04
C ILE A 130 -3.73 -19.91 -0.11
N GLY A 131 -4.65 -19.58 0.80
CA GLY A 131 -4.40 -18.53 1.79
C GLY A 131 -3.18 -18.87 2.66
N THR A 132 -3.08 -20.10 3.16
CA THR A 132 -1.95 -20.54 4.01
C THR A 132 -0.63 -20.48 3.25
N LEU A 133 -0.60 -20.97 2.01
CA LEU A 133 0.56 -20.88 1.14
C LEU A 133 0.98 -19.43 0.89
N ALA A 134 0.02 -18.54 0.64
CA ALA A 134 0.29 -17.11 0.45
C ALA A 134 0.89 -16.47 1.70
N VAL A 135 0.40 -16.80 2.91
CA VAL A 135 0.98 -16.28 4.16
C VAL A 135 2.42 -16.77 4.33
N ILE A 136 2.66 -18.07 4.17
CA ILE A 136 4.01 -18.66 4.28
C ILE A 136 4.96 -18.03 3.26
N TRP A 137 4.52 -17.90 2.02
CA TRP A 137 5.31 -17.31 0.95
C TRP A 137 5.68 -15.86 1.24
N VAL A 138 4.73 -15.04 1.69
CA VAL A 138 5.00 -13.65 2.05
C VAL A 138 5.98 -13.56 3.23
N LEU A 139 5.84 -14.40 4.25
CA LEU A 139 6.78 -14.45 5.38
C LEU A 139 8.19 -14.81 4.90
N PHE A 140 8.31 -15.85 4.06
CA PHE A 140 9.59 -16.28 3.47
C PHE A 140 10.24 -15.14 2.67
N VAL A 141 9.51 -14.54 1.73
CA VAL A 141 10.01 -13.47 0.88
C VAL A 141 10.40 -12.24 1.71
N SER A 142 9.61 -11.89 2.73
CA SER A 142 9.94 -10.76 3.62
C SER A 142 11.27 -10.97 4.34
N VAL A 143 11.57 -12.19 4.80
CA VAL A 143 12.87 -12.53 5.41
C VAL A 143 13.99 -12.43 4.39
N VAL A 144 13.80 -12.94 3.17
CA VAL A 144 14.82 -12.86 2.10
C VAL A 144 15.14 -11.41 1.74
N PHE A 145 14.13 -10.54 1.62
CA PHE A 145 14.35 -9.10 1.36
C PHE A 145 15.01 -8.34 2.51
N MET A 146 15.04 -8.92 3.72
CA MET A 146 15.74 -8.36 4.88
C MET A 146 17.21 -8.76 4.94
N LEU A 147 17.66 -9.74 4.15
CA LEU A 147 19.05 -10.18 4.13
C LEU A 147 19.97 -9.14 3.46
N PRO A 148 21.27 -9.10 3.81
CA PRO A 148 22.25 -8.24 3.14
C PRO A 148 22.43 -8.65 1.67
N PRO A 149 22.45 -7.69 0.73
CA PRO A 149 22.60 -7.99 -0.69
C PRO A 149 24.05 -8.35 -1.08
N ALA A 150 25.04 -8.05 -0.23
CA ALA A 150 26.45 -8.24 -0.53
C ALA A 150 27.26 -8.63 0.72
N ASN A 151 28.36 -9.34 0.51
CA ASN A 151 29.36 -9.72 1.51
C ASN A 151 30.73 -9.18 1.05
N PRO A 152 31.54 -8.50 1.88
CA PRO A 152 31.43 -8.30 3.34
C PRO A 152 30.33 -7.32 3.77
N ILE A 153 29.75 -7.57 4.95
CA ILE A 153 28.78 -6.68 5.60
C ILE A 153 29.54 -5.52 6.26
N THR A 154 29.36 -4.31 5.72
CA THR A 154 29.87 -3.05 6.24
C THR A 154 28.68 -2.12 6.54
N LYS A 155 28.95 -0.94 7.13
CA LYS A 155 27.88 0.05 7.38
C LYS A 155 27.16 0.48 6.10
N ASP A 156 27.85 0.43 4.96
CA ASP A 156 27.32 0.83 3.66
C ASP A 156 26.65 -0.33 2.90
N SER A 157 26.94 -1.58 3.24
CA SER A 157 26.29 -2.76 2.63
C SER A 157 25.22 -3.41 3.51
N PHE A 158 25.04 -2.96 4.75
CA PHE A 158 23.97 -3.44 5.62
C PHE A 158 22.59 -3.06 5.09
N ASN A 159 21.66 -4.01 5.13
CA ASN A 159 20.28 -3.79 4.73
C ASN A 159 19.49 -3.21 5.92
N TYR A 160 19.20 -1.91 5.87
CA TYR A 160 18.46 -1.20 6.94
C TYR A 160 16.94 -1.41 6.92
N SER A 161 16.41 -2.20 5.99
CA SER A 161 14.97 -2.46 5.85
C SER A 161 14.30 -3.02 7.11
N PRO A 162 14.89 -3.99 7.86
CA PRO A 162 14.27 -4.49 9.09
C PRO A 162 14.05 -3.40 10.13
N ILE A 163 15.05 -2.51 10.29
CA ILE A 163 14.99 -1.40 11.24
C ILE A 163 13.88 -0.43 10.84
N ALA A 164 13.84 -0.05 9.56
CA ALA A 164 12.81 0.85 9.05
C ALA A 164 11.40 0.26 9.19
N ILE A 165 11.22 -1.04 8.96
CA ILE A 165 9.94 -1.73 9.17
C ILE A 165 9.53 -1.72 10.64
N LEU A 166 10.46 -2.01 11.56
CA LEU A 166 10.19 -1.96 13.00
C LEU A 166 9.79 -0.55 13.44
N VAL A 167 10.43 0.50 12.92
CA VAL A 167 10.07 1.89 13.20
C VAL A 167 8.67 2.21 12.67
N VAL A 168 8.34 1.81 11.44
CA VAL A 168 7.03 2.10 10.83
C VAL A 168 5.91 1.34 11.53
N LEU A 169 6.03 0.02 11.67
CA LEU A 169 5.01 -0.81 12.31
C LEU A 169 4.91 -0.54 13.81
N GLY A 170 6.03 -0.35 14.48
CA GLY A 170 6.08 0.03 15.89
C GLY A 170 5.47 1.41 16.12
N GLY A 171 5.79 2.39 15.27
CA GLY A 171 5.19 3.73 15.31
C GLY A 171 3.68 3.70 15.07
N ALA A 172 3.21 2.94 14.08
CA ALA A 172 1.79 2.75 13.81
C ALA A 172 1.07 2.06 14.98
N GLY A 173 1.65 1.00 15.55
CA GLY A 173 1.12 0.29 16.70
C GLY A 173 1.07 1.15 17.96
N LEU A 174 2.13 1.93 18.23
CA LEU A 174 2.18 2.87 19.33
C LEU A 174 1.11 3.95 19.18
N TRP A 175 1.00 4.54 17.98
CA TRP A 175 -0.05 5.51 17.68
C TRP A 175 -1.46 4.94 17.85
N TRP A 176 -1.67 3.68 17.44
CA TRP A 176 -2.93 2.97 17.64
C TRP A 176 -3.28 2.81 19.12
N VAL A 177 -2.33 2.34 19.94
CA VAL A 177 -2.53 2.10 21.38
C VAL A 177 -2.70 3.40 22.16
N LEU A 178 -1.91 4.43 21.85
CA LEU A 178 -1.94 5.70 22.58
C LEU A 178 -3.16 6.56 22.22
N SER A 179 -3.53 6.58 20.93
CA SER A 179 -4.51 7.53 20.39
C SER A 179 -5.60 6.85 19.56
N ALA A 180 -5.26 6.20 18.43
CA ALA A 180 -6.24 5.89 17.38
C ALA A 180 -7.40 5.00 17.85
N ARG A 181 -7.14 4.01 18.73
CA ARG A 181 -8.17 3.13 19.28
C ARG A 181 -9.27 3.85 20.09
N LYS A 182 -9.03 5.08 20.55
CA LYS A 182 -9.97 5.84 21.38
C LYS A 182 -11.02 6.59 20.55
N TRP A 183 -10.71 6.94 19.30
CA TRP A 183 -11.56 7.78 18.45
C TRP A 183 -11.95 7.13 17.13
N PHE A 184 -11.23 6.11 16.65
CA PHE A 184 -11.59 5.38 15.44
C PHE A 184 -12.73 4.40 15.71
N LYS A 185 -13.88 4.60 15.05
CA LYS A 185 -15.09 3.78 15.22
C LYS A 185 -15.31 2.73 14.13
N GLY A 186 -14.35 2.58 13.21
CA GLY A 186 -14.47 1.67 12.06
C GLY A 186 -15.04 2.34 10.80
N PRO A 187 -15.13 1.58 9.69
CA PRO A 187 -15.66 2.08 8.43
C PRO A 187 -17.10 2.55 8.57
N LYS A 188 -17.42 3.75 8.08
CA LYS A 188 -18.79 4.25 8.07
C LYS A 188 -19.51 3.70 6.85
N VAL A 189 -20.56 2.91 7.09
CA VAL A 189 -21.44 2.42 6.03
C VAL A 189 -22.14 3.61 5.37
N GLN A 190 -22.06 3.70 4.04
CA GLN A 190 -22.72 4.76 3.27
C GLN A 190 -24.04 4.22 2.71
N GLY A 191 -25.14 4.85 3.10
CA GLY A 191 -26.51 4.43 2.79
C GLY A 191 -27.22 3.91 4.03
N SER A 192 -28.54 4.12 4.11
CA SER A 192 -29.34 3.44 5.13
C SER A 192 -29.26 1.93 4.89
N ALA A 193 -29.43 1.12 5.95
CA ALA A 193 -29.47 -0.34 5.79
C ALA A 193 -30.55 -0.77 4.78
N GLU A 194 -31.63 0.01 4.68
CA GLU A 194 -32.72 -0.17 3.73
C GLU A 194 -32.30 0.15 2.28
N GLU A 195 -31.56 1.24 2.05
CA GLU A 195 -31.03 1.59 0.71
C GLU A 195 -30.06 0.52 0.21
N LEU A 196 -29.17 0.03 1.08
CA LEU A 196 -28.22 -1.04 0.73
C LEU A 196 -28.94 -2.36 0.45
N ALA A 197 -29.95 -2.70 1.26
CA ALA A 197 -30.77 -3.88 1.03
C ALA A 197 -31.63 -3.77 -0.24
N ALA A 198 -32.09 -2.57 -0.60
CA ALA A 198 -32.81 -2.31 -1.84
C ALA A 198 -31.91 -2.49 -3.06
N ILE A 199 -30.70 -1.94 -3.04
CA ILE A 199 -29.69 -2.14 -4.08
C ILE A 199 -29.33 -3.62 -4.22
N GLU A 200 -29.15 -4.33 -3.11
CA GLU A 200 -28.83 -5.76 -3.13
C GLU A 200 -29.97 -6.61 -3.70
N LYS A 201 -31.23 -6.27 -3.39
CA LYS A 201 -32.42 -6.89 -4.01
C LYS A 201 -32.51 -6.61 -5.51
N GLU A 202 -32.24 -5.38 -5.93
CA GLU A 202 -32.22 -5.01 -7.35
C GLU A 202 -31.15 -5.80 -8.11
N LEU A 203 -29.93 -5.90 -7.56
CA LEU A 203 -28.84 -6.69 -8.15
C LEU A 203 -29.17 -8.18 -8.21
N GLN A 204 -29.83 -8.74 -7.19
CA GLN A 204 -30.29 -10.13 -7.19
C GLN A 204 -31.40 -10.38 -8.24
N SER A 205 -32.17 -9.36 -8.62
CA SER A 205 -33.19 -9.48 -9.67
C SER A 205 -32.64 -9.40 -11.09
N LEU A 206 -31.39 -8.97 -11.25
CA LEU A 206 -30.70 -8.82 -12.54
C LEU A 206 -29.80 -10.02 -12.91
N GLY A 207 -29.66 -10.99 -12.01
CA GLY A 207 -28.90 -12.25 -12.22
C GLY A 207 -29.80 -13.46 -12.26
#